data_AF-A0A839ISN1-F1
#
_entry.id   AF-A0A839ISN1-F1
#
_cell.length_a   1.000
_cell.length_b   1.000
_cell.length_c   1.000
_cell.angle_alpha   90.00
_cell.angle_beta   90.00
_cell.angle_gamma   90.00
#
_symmetry.space_group_name_H-M   'P 1'
#
loop_
_entity.id
_entity.type
_entity.pdbx_description
1 polymer ?
#
loop_
_entity_poly.entity_id
_entity_poly.type
_entity_poly.pdbx_seq_one_letter_code
_entity_poly.pdbx_strand_id
1 'polypeptide(L)'
;MKYLYFALFAIKSLPLQYNFFRLICWTGLSLAGEEVLTDFVNFIYFCSVVGSTVGFGDLSPSGDAGKLFLTFYMIPATIILYAAGLTKIAWIT
;
A
#
# COMPACT_ATOMS: atom_id res chain seq x y z
N MET A 1 30.98 3.65 -3.04
CA MET A 1 30.51 2.32 -2.55
C MET A 1 29.38 2.35 -1.52
N LYS A 2 29.32 3.27 -0.54
CA LYS A 2 28.25 3.32 0.49
C LYS A 2 26.82 3.45 -0.07
N TYR A 3 26.59 4.33 -1.05
CA TYR A 3 25.25 4.57 -1.62
C TYR A 3 24.70 3.38 -2.42
N LEU A 4 25.56 2.65 -3.12
CA LEU A 4 25.19 1.45 -3.88
C LEU A 4 24.75 0.31 -2.94
N TYR A 5 25.44 0.15 -1.80
CA TYR A 5 25.07 -0.83 -0.78
C TYR A 5 23.72 -0.50 -0.12
N PHE A 6 23.47 0.78 0.14
CA PHE A 6 22.19 1.24 0.70
C PHE A 6 21.02 1.00 -0.27
N ALA A 7 21.21 1.31 -1.55
CA ALA A 7 20.21 1.03 -2.59
C ALA A 7 19.92 -0.48 -2.73
N LEU A 8 20.95 -1.32 -2.75
CA LEU A 8 20.78 -2.79 -2.84
C LEU A 8 20.09 -3.38 -1.59
N PHE A 9 20.38 -2.84 -0.41
CA PHE A 9 19.71 -3.23 0.84
C PHE A 9 18.22 -2.82 0.84
N ALA A 10 17.91 -1.60 0.40
CA ALA A 10 16.54 -1.12 0.24
C ALA A 10 15.74 -2.00 -0.74
N ILE A 11 16.35 -2.42 -1.85
CA ILE A 11 15.69 -3.27 -2.87
C ILE A 11 15.42 -4.70 -2.36
N LYS A 12 16.32 -5.29 -1.57
CA LYS A 12 16.14 -6.64 -1.01
C LYS A 12 15.06 -6.72 0.06
N SER A 13 14.85 -5.65 0.82
CA SER A 13 13.85 -5.56 1.89
C SER A 13 12.44 -5.22 1.41
N LEU A 14 12.25 -4.95 0.12
CA LEU A 14 10.99 -4.50 -0.47
C LEU A 14 9.79 -5.45 -0.23
N PRO A 15 9.90 -6.79 -0.37
CA PRO A 15 8.78 -7.69 -0.09
C PRO A 15 8.33 -7.65 1.37
N LEU A 16 9.28 -7.48 2.30
CA LEU A 16 8.98 -7.36 3.72
C LEU A 16 8.23 -6.04 4.00
N GLN A 17 8.67 -4.93 3.41
CA GLN A 17 8.01 -3.63 3.51
C GLN A 17 6.58 -3.69 2.98
N TYR A 18 6.36 -4.37 1.84
CA TYR A 18 5.03 -4.53 1.24
C TYR A 18 4.07 -5.33 2.12
N ASN A 19 4.55 -6.41 2.75
CA ASN A 19 3.76 -7.20 3.69
C ASN A 19 3.43 -6.42 4.96
N PHE A 20 4.43 -5.72 5.52
CA PHE A 20 4.24 -4.90 6.72
C PHE A 20 3.25 -3.75 6.48
N PHE A 21 3.37 -3.07 5.34
CA PHE A 21 2.44 -2.03 4.93
C PHE A 21 1.00 -2.53 4.83
N ARG A 22 0.78 -3.67 4.15
CA ARG A 22 -0.54 -4.30 4.04
C ARG A 22 -1.12 -4.65 5.40
N LEU A 23 -0.31 -5.14 6.33
CA LEU A 23 -0.76 -5.42 7.70
C LEU A 23 -1.21 -4.14 8.41
N ILE A 24 -0.46 -3.03 8.30
CA ILE A 24 -0.86 -1.75 8.91
C ILE A 24 -2.13 -1.20 8.28
N CYS A 25 -2.27 -1.27 6.95
CA CYS A 25 -3.49 -0.82 6.29
C CYS A 25 -4.71 -1.64 6.69
N TRP A 26 -4.56 -2.96 6.77
CA TRP A 26 -5.65 -3.83 7.19
C TRP A 26 -6.07 -3.52 8.64
N THR A 27 -5.12 -3.41 9.57
CA THR A 27 -5.43 -3.08 10.97
C THR A 27 -6.00 -1.67 11.11
N GLY A 28 -5.44 -0.68 10.42
CA GLY A 28 -5.92 0.71 10.46
C GLY A 28 -7.35 0.86 9.94
N LEU A 29 -7.69 0.18 8.84
CA LEU A 29 -9.06 0.15 8.30
C LEU A 29 -10.01 -0.65 9.20
N SER A 30 -9.57 -1.77 9.77
CA SER A 30 -10.37 -2.55 10.73
C SER A 30 -10.68 -1.74 11.99
N LEU A 31 -9.69 -1.00 12.53
CA LEU A 31 -9.88 -0.11 13.67
C LEU A 31 -10.77 1.10 13.35
N ALA A 32 -10.79 1.53 12.09
CA ALA A 32 -11.70 2.56 11.59
C ALA A 32 -13.13 2.05 11.34
N GLY A 33 -13.39 0.75 11.50
CA GLY A 33 -14.70 0.12 11.30
C GLY A 33 -15.05 -0.20 9.85
N GLU A 34 -14.06 -0.22 8.94
CA GLU A 34 -14.29 -0.43 7.50
C GLU A 34 -14.27 -1.92 7.13
N GLU A 35 -15.20 -2.72 7.67
CA GLU A 35 -15.23 -4.19 7.49
C GLU A 35 -15.33 -4.64 6.02
N VAL A 36 -16.07 -3.89 5.20
CA VAL A 36 -16.20 -4.18 3.75
C VAL A 36 -14.86 -4.07 3.04
N LEU A 37 -14.00 -3.13 3.46
CA LEU A 37 -12.67 -2.93 2.89
C LEU A 37 -11.63 -3.92 3.41
N THR A 38 -11.88 -4.53 4.57
CA THR A 38 -10.94 -5.45 5.23
C THR A 38 -11.25 -6.92 4.97
N ASP A 39 -12.35 -7.24 4.28
CA ASP A 39 -12.52 -8.54 3.64
C ASP A 39 -11.32 -8.87 2.75
N PHE A 40 -10.86 -10.13 2.77
CA PHE A 40 -9.58 -10.51 2.18
C PHE A 40 -9.45 -10.14 0.69
N VAL A 41 -10.50 -10.39 -0.10
CA VAL A 41 -10.47 -10.14 -1.54
C VAL A 41 -10.58 -8.65 -1.81
N ASN A 42 -11.54 -7.98 -1.16
CA ASN A 42 -11.74 -6.54 -1.28
C ASN A 42 -10.50 -5.76 -0.85
N PHE A 43 -9.82 -6.18 0.22
CA PHE A 43 -8.63 -5.54 0.74
C PHE A 43 -7.48 -5.57 -0.28
N ILE A 44 -7.21 -6.73 -0.86
CA ILE A 44 -6.15 -6.88 -1.87
C ILE A 44 -6.50 -6.02 -3.09
N TYR A 45 -7.74 -6.10 -3.56
CA TYR A 45 -8.21 -5.31 -4.69
C TYR A 45 -8.12 -3.81 -4.42
N PHE A 46 -8.60 -3.34 -3.26
CA PHE A 46 -8.56 -1.94 -2.86
C PHE A 46 -7.12 -1.42 -2.77
N CYS A 47 -6.19 -2.17 -2.16
CA CYS A 47 -4.77 -1.84 -2.15
C CYS A 47 -4.19 -1.68 -3.57
N SER A 48 -4.56 -2.57 -4.50
CA SER A 48 -4.12 -2.48 -5.90
C SER A 48 -4.70 -1.26 -6.61
N VAL A 49 -5.98 -0.94 -6.40
CA VAL A 49 -6.66 0.21 -7.01
C VAL A 49 -6.06 1.54 -6.50
N VAL A 50 -5.82 1.64 -5.20
CA VAL A 50 -5.18 2.81 -4.58
C VAL A 50 -3.72 2.94 -5.04
N GLY A 51 -2.95 1.85 -5.03
CA GLY A 51 -1.52 1.87 -5.37
C GLY A 51 -1.22 2.11 -6.83
N SER A 52 -2.07 1.61 -7.72
CA SER A 52 -2.01 1.92 -9.15
C SER A 52 -2.54 3.32 -9.48
N THR A 53 -3.09 4.05 -8.50
CA THR A 53 -3.73 5.35 -8.66
C THR A 53 -4.90 5.34 -9.66
N VAL A 54 -5.47 4.16 -9.94
CA VAL A 54 -6.61 4.02 -10.85
C VAL A 54 -7.88 4.59 -10.24
N GLY A 55 -8.16 4.25 -8.98
CA GLY A 55 -9.28 4.83 -8.23
C GLY A 55 -10.67 4.60 -8.84
N PHE A 56 -11.06 3.35 -9.10
CA PHE A 56 -12.37 3.01 -9.70
C PHE A 56 -13.58 3.57 -8.93
N GLY A 57 -13.44 3.79 -7.62
CA GLY A 57 -14.48 4.40 -6.77
C GLY A 57 -15.61 3.45 -6.36
N ASP A 58 -15.51 2.17 -6.70
CA ASP A 58 -16.42 1.09 -6.28
C ASP A 58 -16.20 0.68 -4.81
N LEU A 59 -14.97 0.77 -4.32
CA LEU A 59 -14.61 0.64 -2.91
C LEU A 59 -13.98 1.93 -2.39
N SER A 60 -14.50 2.44 -1.27
CA SER A 60 -13.93 3.58 -0.54
C SER A 60 -14.36 3.56 0.93
N PRO A 61 -13.56 4.15 1.84
CA PRO A 61 -13.95 4.26 3.24
C PRO A 61 -15.21 5.09 3.39
N SER A 62 -16.16 4.56 4.13
CA SER A 62 -17.47 5.19 4.35
C SER A 62 -17.43 6.17 5.52
N GLY A 63 -16.67 5.85 6.58
CA GLY A 63 -16.54 6.61 7.80
C GLY A 63 -15.42 7.66 7.76
N ASP A 64 -15.55 8.67 8.62
CA ASP A 64 -14.58 9.78 8.66
C ASP A 64 -13.19 9.33 9.11
N ALA A 65 -13.10 8.40 10.07
CA ALA A 65 -11.84 7.82 10.50
C ALA A 65 -11.13 7.07 9.36
N GLY A 66 -11.88 6.28 8.58
CA GLY A 66 -11.36 5.55 7.43
C GLY A 66 -10.88 6.49 6.33
N LYS A 67 -11.63 7.57 6.05
CA LYS A 67 -11.23 8.62 5.08
C LYS A 67 -9.96 9.35 5.51
N LEU A 68 -9.84 9.71 6.79
CA LEU A 68 -8.64 10.35 7.33
C LEU A 68 -7.43 9.42 7.25
N PHE A 69 -7.59 8.15 7.64
CA PHE A 69 -6.52 7.16 7.53
C PHE A 69 -6.09 6.94 6.07
N LEU A 70 -7.05 6.80 5.16
CA LEU A 70 -6.78 6.65 3.73
C LEU A 70 -5.99 7.85 3.20
N THR A 71 -6.45 9.07 3.52
CA THR A 71 -5.89 10.33 3.00
C THR A 71 -4.48 10.58 3.52
N PHE A 72 -4.28 10.50 4.84
CA PHE A 72 -3.03 10.94 5.46
C PHE A 72 -1.97 9.84 5.55
N TYR A 73 -2.37 8.57 5.53
CA TYR A 73 -1.44 7.45 5.65
C TYR A 73 -1.39 6.59 4.40
N MET A 74 -2.52 6.02 3.99
CA MET A 74 -2.53 4.96 2.99
C MET A 74 -2.17 5.47 1.59
N ILE A 75 -2.71 6.60 1.12
CA ILE A 75 -2.40 7.13 -0.21
C ILE A 75 -0.91 7.47 -0.35
N PRO A 76 -0.29 8.30 0.52
CA PRO A 76 1.13 8.62 0.40
C PRO A 76 2.03 7.39 0.46
N ALA A 77 1.76 6.47 1.40
CA ALA A 77 2.58 5.28 1.59
C ALA A 77 2.43 4.29 0.43
N THR A 78 1.22 4.09 -0.10
CA THR A 78 1.00 3.16 -1.21
C THR A 78 1.72 3.65 -2.47
N ILE A 79 1.62 4.93 -2.82
CA ILE A 79 2.28 5.49 -4.02
C ILE A 79 3.79 5.24 -3.98
N ILE A 80 4.43 5.48 -2.82
CA ILE A 80 5.88 5.27 -2.65
C ILE A 80 6.25 3.79 -2.86
N LEU A 81 5.51 2.86 -2.24
CA LEU A 81 5.80 1.44 -2.32
C LEU A 81 5.47 0.82 -3.69
N TYR A 82 4.40 1.27 -4.33
CA TYR A 82 4.01 0.79 -5.67
C TYR A 82 5.02 1.25 -6.73
N ALA A 83 5.45 2.50 -6.68
CA ALA A 83 6.50 3.03 -7.57
C ALA A 83 7.83 2.28 -7.40
N ALA A 84 8.22 1.98 -6.15
CA ALA A 84 9.41 1.19 -5.87
C ALA A 84 9.29 -0.26 -6.39
N GLY A 85 8.11 -0.86 -6.29
CA GLY A 85 7.79 -2.18 -6.84
C GLY A 85 7.94 -2.24 -8.35
N LEU A 86 7.31 -1.29 -9.07
CA LEU A 86 7.40 -1.20 -10.54
C LEU A 86 8.83 -1.02 -11.01
N THR A 87 9.59 -0.14 -10.35
CA THR A 87 11.00 0.08 -10.65
C THR A 87 11.78 -1.22 -10.57
N LYS A 88 11.58 -2.03 -9.52
CA LYS A 88 12.26 -3.33 -9.36
C LYS A 88 11.92 -4.30 -10.48
N ILE A 89 10.65 -4.40 -10.89
CA ILE A 89 10.22 -5.29 -11.98
C ILE A 89 10.88 -4.89 -13.29
N ALA A 90 10.95 -3.59 -13.57
CA ALA A 90 11.59 -3.05 -14.77
C ALA A 90 13.10 -3.36 -14.83
N TRP A 91 13.79 -3.50 -13.68
CA TRP A 91 15.21 -3.89 -13.64
C TRP A 91 15.47 -5.40 -13.81
N ILE A 92 14.46 -6.24 -13.59
CA ILE A 92 14.58 -7.71 -13.67
C ILE A 92 14.25 -8.21 -15.09
N THR A 93 13.55 -7.41 -15.89
CA THR A 93 13.19 -7.71 -17.28
C THR A 93 14.19 -7.06 -18.23
#